data_AF-A0A4R3MNZ6-F1
#
_entry.id   AF-A0A4R3MNZ6-F1
#
_cell.length_a   1.000
_cell.length_b   1.000
_cell.length_c   1.000
_cell.angle_alpha   90.00
_cell.angle_beta   90.00
_cell.angle_gamma   90.00
#
_symmetry.space_group_name_H-M   'P 1'
#
loop_
_entity.id
_entity.type
_entity.pdbx_description
1 polymer ?
#
loop_
_entity_poly.entity_id
_entity_poly.type
_entity_poly.pdbx_seq_one_letter_code
_entity_poly.pdbx_strand_id
1 'polypeptide(L)'
;MERRKNYVERYGLTKIDYSCKENPFAGKVICGCCGSIFGRKVWNSTDERLRRYIWRCNRKYEIKGKKACDNKHIDDKVLYEAFINTFNMVLENKDYFKKKWEEHLDSDDLLKKYKAKQFIEIIEKAEPLVRFDADLLNILIEKMVVFDGGMIILSLMDGAVIECKI
;
A
#
# COMPACT_ATOMS: atom_id res chain seq x y z
N MET A 1 -19.20 -5.30 -0.08
CA MET A 1 -19.31 -4.37 1.07
C MET A 1 -18.64 -4.92 2.33
N GLU A 2 -18.74 -6.23 2.60
CA GLU A 2 -18.18 -6.86 3.80
C GLU A 2 -16.66 -6.69 3.97
N ARG A 3 -15.87 -6.98 2.91
CA ARG A 3 -14.41 -6.78 2.94
C ARG A 3 -14.01 -5.37 3.38
N ARG A 4 -14.75 -4.36 2.92
CA ARG A 4 -14.50 -2.96 3.26
C ARG A 4 -14.79 -2.69 4.74
N LYS A 5 -15.91 -3.18 5.26
CA LYS A 5 -16.25 -3.05 6.69
C LYS A 5 -15.19 -3.71 7.57
N ASN A 6 -14.80 -4.94 7.26
CA ASN A 6 -13.81 -5.69 8.01
C ASN A 6 -12.45 -5.00 8.04
N TYR A 7 -12.03 -4.40 6.91
CA TYR A 7 -10.78 -3.66 6.86
C TYR A 7 -10.86 -2.36 7.67
N VAL A 8 -12.00 -1.65 7.61
CA VAL A 8 -12.24 -0.44 8.41
C VAL A 8 -12.16 -0.74 9.91
N GLU A 9 -12.89 -1.76 10.34
CA GLU A 9 -12.93 -2.20 11.73
C GLU A 9 -11.56 -2.66 12.23
N ARG A 10 -10.88 -3.53 11.45
CA ARG A 10 -9.56 -4.08 11.83
C ARG A 10 -8.51 -3.01 12.07
N TYR A 11 -8.53 -1.93 11.29
CA TYR A 11 -7.50 -0.89 11.35
C TYR A 11 -7.98 0.42 12.00
N GLY A 12 -9.19 0.44 12.54
CA GLY A 12 -9.75 1.62 13.21
C GLY A 12 -9.92 2.83 12.30
N LEU A 13 -10.28 2.60 11.03
CA LEU A 13 -10.59 3.67 10.08
C LEU A 13 -11.99 4.23 10.30
N THR A 14 -12.22 5.46 9.85
CA THR A 14 -13.59 6.01 9.74
C THR A 14 -14.20 5.69 8.37
N LYS A 15 -13.37 5.56 7.32
CA LYS A 15 -13.74 5.10 5.97
C LYS A 15 -12.51 4.55 5.23
N ILE A 16 -12.70 3.79 4.15
CA ILE A 16 -11.58 3.31 3.31
C ILE A 16 -11.11 4.35 2.30
N ASP A 17 -12.01 5.21 1.84
CA ASP A 17 -11.76 6.12 0.71
C ASP A 17 -11.15 7.45 1.18
N TYR A 18 -9.95 7.36 1.75
CA TYR A 18 -9.12 8.54 2.04
C TYR A 18 -8.08 8.81 0.94
N SER A 19 -7.86 7.85 0.04
CA SER A 19 -6.87 7.99 -1.02
C SER A 19 -7.37 8.93 -2.10
N CYS A 20 -6.63 10.02 -2.32
CA CYS A 20 -6.78 10.88 -3.49
C CYS A 20 -5.41 11.01 -4.18
N LYS A 21 -5.37 11.68 -5.34
CA LYS A 21 -4.10 11.88 -6.07
C LYS A 21 -3.02 12.56 -5.22
N GLU A 22 -3.41 13.45 -4.31
CA GLU A 22 -2.47 14.14 -3.40
C GLU A 22 -2.08 13.32 -2.17
N ASN A 23 -2.81 12.25 -1.86
CA ASN A 23 -2.60 11.41 -0.69
C ASN A 23 -2.89 9.92 -0.99
N PRO A 24 -2.16 9.31 -1.94
CA PRO A 24 -2.56 8.04 -2.55
C PRO A 24 -2.46 6.85 -1.57
N PHE A 25 -1.63 6.97 -0.54
CA PHE A 25 -1.40 5.91 0.44
C PHE A 25 -2.34 5.96 1.66
N ALA A 26 -3.27 6.91 1.69
CA ALA A 26 -4.14 7.09 2.84
C ALA A 26 -5.02 5.86 3.09
N GLY A 27 -5.02 5.37 4.33
CA GLY A 27 -5.72 4.14 4.70
C GLY A 27 -5.06 2.84 4.22
N LYS A 28 -3.96 2.90 3.47
CA LYS A 28 -3.23 1.73 2.96
C LYS A 28 -1.94 1.42 3.73
N VAL A 29 -1.32 2.42 4.36
CA VAL A 29 -0.04 2.21 5.06
C VAL A 29 -0.28 1.84 6.52
N ILE A 30 0.19 0.66 6.90
CA ILE A 30 -0.02 0.02 8.19
C ILE A 30 1.30 -0.07 8.95
N CYS A 31 1.26 0.18 10.25
CA CYS A 31 2.39 -0.02 11.14
C CYS A 31 2.63 -1.51 11.39
N GLY A 32 3.78 -2.03 10.98
CA GLY A 32 4.20 -3.40 11.28
C GLY A 32 4.43 -3.66 12.77
N CYS A 33 4.65 -2.62 13.59
CA CYS A 33 4.92 -2.79 15.03
C CYS A 33 3.65 -2.85 15.89
N CYS A 34 2.61 -2.08 15.56
CA CYS A 34 1.40 -1.98 16.41
C CYS A 34 0.08 -2.15 15.65
N GLY A 35 0.13 -2.45 14.35
CA GLY A 35 -1.04 -2.65 13.50
C GLY A 35 -1.85 -1.40 13.16
N SER A 36 -1.55 -0.25 13.76
CA SER A 36 -2.26 1.01 13.47
C SER A 36 -1.86 1.62 12.15
N ILE A 37 -2.70 2.51 11.62
CA ILE A 37 -2.42 3.21 10.37
C ILE A 37 -1.34 4.28 10.53
N PHE A 38 -0.55 4.45 9.47
CA PHE A 38 0.30 5.61 9.29
C PHE A 38 -0.52 6.77 8.72
N GLY A 39 -0.31 7.98 9.26
CA GLY A 39 -0.84 9.21 8.69
C GLY A 39 0.27 10.01 8.01
N ARG A 40 -0.08 10.64 6.88
CA ARG A 40 0.77 11.64 6.21
C ARG A 40 0.98 12.84 7.14
N LYS A 41 2.21 13.33 7.23
CA LYS A 41 2.62 14.54 7.94
C LYS A 41 3.49 15.38 7.03
N VAL A 42 3.46 16.69 7.24
CA VAL A 42 4.33 17.65 6.55
C VAL A 42 5.41 18.09 7.52
N TRP A 43 6.67 17.94 7.12
CA TRP A 43 7.82 18.47 7.84
C TRP A 43 8.35 19.69 7.09
N ASN A 44 8.90 20.66 7.83
CA ASN A 44 9.34 21.96 7.30
C ASN A 44 8.25 22.66 6.50
N SER A 45 7.04 22.76 7.05
CA SER A 45 5.87 23.28 6.32
C SER A 45 6.02 24.73 5.83
N THR A 46 6.83 25.52 6.54
CA THR A 46 7.02 26.96 6.30
C THR A 46 8.01 27.27 5.17
N ASP A 47 9.01 26.41 4.94
CA ASP A 47 9.97 26.56 3.83
C ASP A 47 9.65 25.54 2.74
N GLU A 48 9.13 26.03 1.61
CA GLU A 48 8.76 25.18 0.47
C GLU A 48 9.94 24.40 -0.10
N ARG A 49 11.16 24.93 -0.03
CA ARG A 49 12.37 24.26 -0.56
C ARG A 49 12.79 23.07 0.29
N LEU A 50 12.45 23.11 1.57
CA LEU A 50 12.79 22.07 2.55
C LEU A 50 11.59 21.19 2.93
N ARG A 51 10.40 21.47 2.37
CA ARG A 51 9.16 20.76 2.66
C ARG A 51 9.29 19.28 2.32
N ARG A 52 8.93 18.42 3.28
CA ARG A 52 8.93 16.96 3.11
C ARG A 52 7.61 16.35 3.54
N TYR A 53 7.20 15.32 2.81
CA TYR A 53 6.06 14.50 3.17
C TYR A 53 6.55 13.18 3.73
N ILE A 54 6.14 12.90 4.96
CA ILE A 54 6.49 11.67 5.67
C ILE A 54 5.23 10.99 6.15
N TRP A 55 5.31 9.67 6.31
CA TRP A 55 4.27 8.84 6.88
C TRP A 55 4.74 8.34 8.23
N ARG A 56 3.89 8.49 9.25
CA ARG A 56 4.22 8.09 10.63
C ARG A 56 3.02 7.39 11.25
N CYS A 57 3.29 6.33 12.02
CA CYS A 57 2.29 5.68 12.85
C CYS A 57 1.49 6.71 13.67
N ASN A 58 0.16 6.70 13.52
CA ASN A 58 -0.71 7.65 14.22
C ASN A 58 -0.72 7.40 15.74
N ARG A 59 -0.58 6.15 16.18
CA ARG A 59 -0.51 5.81 17.61
C ARG A 59 0.78 6.28 18.29
N LYS A 60 1.85 6.59 17.55
CA LYS A 60 3.17 6.88 18.13
C LYS A 60 3.14 7.97 19.21
N TYR A 61 2.37 9.04 18.98
CA TYR A 61 2.23 10.17 19.91
C TYR A 61 0.75 10.51 20.13
N GLU A 62 -0.11 9.50 20.18
CA GLU A 62 -1.54 9.67 20.41
C GLU A 62 -1.81 10.31 21.78
N ILE A 63 -1.04 9.90 22.81
CA ILE A 63 -1.06 10.53 24.13
C ILE A 63 0.14 11.47 24.25
N LYS A 64 -0.14 12.75 24.52
CA LYS A 64 0.91 13.77 24.68
C LYS A 64 1.92 13.34 25.75
N GLY A 65 3.21 13.38 25.42
CA GLY A 65 4.29 13.01 26.31
C GLY A 65 4.53 11.51 26.46
N LYS A 66 3.74 10.63 25.80
CA LYS A 66 3.96 9.18 25.79
C LYS A 66 4.24 8.69 24.38
N LYS A 67 5.33 7.94 24.23
CA LYS A 67 5.69 7.25 22.99
C LYS A 67 5.07 5.84 23.03
N ALA A 68 3.95 5.63 22.35
CA ALA A 68 3.24 4.34 22.38
C ALA A 68 3.66 3.37 21.27
N CYS A 69 4.50 3.81 20.32
CA CYS A 69 5.04 2.97 19.26
C CYS A 69 6.44 3.42 18.86
N ASP A 70 7.36 2.47 18.71
CA ASP A 70 8.75 2.77 18.36
C ASP A 70 8.99 2.97 16.87
N ASN A 71 8.10 2.45 16.02
CA ASN A 71 8.23 2.46 14.56
C ASN A 71 8.56 3.86 14.02
N LYS A 72 9.55 3.93 13.13
CA LYS A 72 10.04 5.17 12.54
C LYS A 72 9.05 5.72 11.50
N HIS A 73 9.32 6.94 11.07
CA HIS A 73 8.63 7.50 9.93
C HIS A 73 9.25 6.94 8.65
N ILE A 74 8.51 7.06 7.55
CA ILE A 74 8.97 6.73 6.20
C ILE A 74 8.67 7.90 5.27
N ASP A 75 9.62 8.26 4.40
CA ASP A 75 9.40 9.29 3.40
C ASP A 75 8.40 8.82 2.34
N ASP A 76 7.55 9.72 1.82
CA ASP A 76 6.57 9.33 0.80
C ASP A 76 7.23 8.77 -0.48
N LYS A 77 8.43 9.25 -0.80
CA LYS A 77 9.23 8.80 -1.94
C LYS A 77 9.58 7.33 -1.86
N VAL A 78 9.91 6.86 -0.66
CA VAL A 78 10.22 5.44 -0.43
C VAL A 78 8.99 4.58 -0.67
N LEU A 79 7.79 5.04 -0.31
CA LEU A 79 6.56 4.33 -0.61
C LEU A 79 6.25 4.31 -2.12
N TYR A 80 6.54 5.40 -2.83
CA TYR A 80 6.41 5.44 -4.30
C TYR A 80 7.36 4.44 -4.96
N GLU A 81 8.64 4.45 -4.58
CA GLU A 81 9.67 3.55 -5.10
C GLU A 81 9.32 2.09 -4.79
N ALA A 82 8.89 1.79 -3.56
CA ALA A 82 8.46 0.44 -3.19
C ALA A 82 7.31 -0.06 -4.07
N PHE A 83 6.34 0.79 -4.41
CA PHE A 83 5.26 0.42 -5.32
C PHE A 83 5.77 0.18 -6.74
N ILE A 84 6.57 1.11 -7.29
CA ILE A 84 7.14 0.98 -8.65
C ILE A 84 7.95 -0.31 -8.77
N ASN A 85 8.83 -0.57 -7.82
CA ASN A 85 9.66 -1.78 -7.79
C ASN A 85 8.80 -3.04 -7.69
N THR A 86 7.76 -3.01 -6.86
CA THR A 86 6.82 -4.13 -6.74
C THR A 86 6.09 -4.41 -8.05
N PHE A 87 5.58 -3.36 -8.71
CA PHE A 87 4.88 -3.51 -9.97
C PHE A 87 5.81 -4.02 -11.09
N ASN A 88 7.01 -3.47 -11.20
CA ASN A 88 7.99 -3.90 -12.20
C ASN A 88 8.41 -5.36 -11.97
N MET A 89 8.58 -5.78 -10.71
CA MET A 89 8.87 -7.17 -10.38
C MET A 89 7.69 -8.10 -10.74
N VAL A 90 6.43 -7.64 -10.57
CA VAL A 90 5.25 -8.38 -11.06
C VAL A 90 5.28 -8.53 -12.58
N LEU A 91 5.65 -7.47 -13.33
CA LEU A 91 5.76 -7.52 -14.78
C LEU A 91 6.91 -8.40 -15.28
N GLU A 92 8.08 -8.34 -14.63
CA GLU A 92 9.23 -9.20 -14.93
C GLU A 92 8.88 -10.69 -14.76
N ASN A 93 8.02 -10.99 -13.77
CA ASN A 93 7.54 -12.34 -13.46
C ASN A 93 6.11 -12.58 -13.95
N LYS A 94 5.69 -11.90 -15.04
CA LYS A 94 4.30 -11.90 -15.53
C LYS A 94 3.70 -13.28 -15.70
N ASP A 95 4.46 -14.26 -16.19
CA ASP A 95 3.95 -15.60 -16.48
C ASP A 95 3.58 -16.34 -15.19
N TYR A 96 4.36 -16.14 -14.11
CA TYR A 96 4.06 -16.69 -12.79
C TYR A 96 2.77 -16.08 -12.22
N PHE A 97 2.65 -14.75 -12.25
CA PHE A 97 1.47 -14.06 -11.72
C PHE A 97 0.22 -14.34 -12.57
N LYS A 98 0.35 -14.40 -13.88
CA LYS A 98 -0.74 -14.74 -14.80
C LYS A 98 -1.28 -16.13 -14.51
N LYS A 99 -0.42 -17.15 -14.42
CA LYS A 99 -0.85 -18.52 -14.08
C LYS A 99 -1.58 -18.57 -12.74
N LYS A 100 -1.04 -17.89 -11.72
CA LYS A 100 -1.68 -17.81 -10.40
C LYS A 100 -3.07 -17.16 -10.47
N TRP A 101 -3.22 -16.10 -11.26
CA TRP A 101 -4.52 -15.43 -11.43
C TRP A 101 -5.49 -16.23 -12.30
N GLU A 102 -5.01 -17.01 -13.27
CA GLU A 102 -5.82 -17.96 -14.04
C GLU A 102 -6.46 -19.01 -13.13
N GLU A 103 -5.74 -19.53 -12.12
CA GLU A 103 -6.30 -20.44 -11.10
C GLU A 103 -7.44 -19.78 -10.29
N HIS A 104 -7.43 -18.45 -10.14
CA HIS A 104 -8.51 -17.72 -9.48
C HIS A 104 -9.73 -17.49 -10.38
N LEU A 105 -9.63 -17.73 -11.70
CA LEU A 105 -10.75 -17.59 -12.62
C LEU A 105 -11.84 -18.65 -12.40
N ASP A 106 -11.51 -19.76 -11.75
CA ASP A 106 -12.45 -20.84 -11.44
C ASP A 106 -13.03 -20.74 -10.02
N SER A 107 -12.41 -19.95 -9.13
CA SER A 107 -12.82 -19.77 -7.71
C SER A 107 -14.26 -19.26 -7.54
N ASP A 108 -15.07 -19.83 -6.65
CA ASP A 108 -16.44 -19.35 -6.36
C ASP A 108 -16.55 -17.90 -5.89
N ASP A 109 -15.44 -17.31 -5.42
CA ASP A 109 -15.37 -15.89 -5.07
C ASP A 109 -15.37 -14.98 -6.33
N LEU A 110 -16.53 -14.38 -6.62
CA LEU A 110 -16.74 -13.45 -7.74
C LEU A 110 -15.78 -12.24 -7.71
N LEU A 111 -15.41 -11.75 -6.53
CA LEU A 111 -14.50 -10.60 -6.41
C LEU A 111 -13.07 -11.00 -6.78
N LYS A 112 -12.64 -12.20 -6.35
CA LYS A 112 -11.33 -12.75 -6.76
C LYS A 112 -11.29 -12.98 -8.27
N LYS A 113 -12.34 -13.58 -8.85
CA LYS A 113 -12.49 -13.78 -10.30
C LYS A 113 -12.38 -12.45 -11.07
N TYR A 114 -13.13 -11.43 -10.65
CA TYR A 114 -13.10 -10.10 -11.27
C TYR A 114 -11.70 -9.46 -11.18
N LYS A 115 -11.06 -9.54 -10.01
CA LYS A 115 -9.73 -8.96 -9.81
C LYS A 115 -8.65 -9.69 -10.60
N ALA A 116 -8.69 -11.01 -10.66
CA ALA A 116 -7.78 -11.81 -11.48
C ALA A 116 -7.85 -11.42 -12.96
N LYS A 117 -9.06 -11.32 -13.54
CA LYS A 117 -9.24 -10.85 -14.93
C LYS A 117 -8.65 -9.46 -15.14
N GLN A 118 -9.00 -8.52 -14.25
CA GLN A 118 -8.49 -7.15 -14.31
C GLN A 118 -6.96 -7.10 -14.24
N PHE A 119 -6.34 -7.94 -13.41
CA PHE A 119 -4.88 -7.95 -13.22
C PHE A 119 -4.16 -8.53 -14.43
N ILE A 120 -4.66 -9.63 -15.00
CA ILE A 120 -4.13 -10.22 -16.24
C ILE A 120 -4.16 -9.18 -17.36
N GLU A 121 -5.30 -8.51 -17.58
CA GLU A 121 -5.43 -7.47 -18.61
C GLU A 121 -4.44 -6.31 -18.44
N ILE A 122 -4.15 -5.92 -17.19
CA ILE A 122 -3.19 -4.86 -16.88
C ILE A 122 -1.77 -5.32 -17.23
N ILE A 123 -1.32 -6.47 -16.73
CA ILE A 123 0.08 -6.90 -16.91
C ILE A 123 0.39 -7.29 -18.36
N GLU A 124 -0.60 -7.69 -19.15
CA GLU A 124 -0.42 -8.02 -20.57
C GLU A 124 -0.14 -6.80 -21.44
N LYS A 125 -0.67 -5.63 -21.05
CA LYS A 125 -0.57 -4.38 -21.82
C LYS A 125 0.39 -3.37 -21.19
N ALA A 126 0.82 -3.60 -19.95
CA ALA A 126 1.63 -2.65 -19.21
C ALA A 126 3.11 -2.72 -19.60
N GLU A 127 3.73 -1.55 -19.53
CA GLU A 127 5.18 -1.39 -19.57
C GLU A 127 5.72 -1.14 -18.15
N PRO A 128 7.02 -1.39 -17.89
CA PRO A 128 7.64 -1.03 -16.63
C PRO A 128 7.40 0.43 -16.24
N LEU A 129 7.00 0.65 -15.00
CA LEU A 129 6.77 1.98 -14.46
C LEU A 129 8.10 2.69 -14.21
N VAL A 130 8.22 3.89 -14.78
CA VAL A 130 9.30 4.86 -14.49
C VAL A 130 8.84 5.89 -13.46
N ARG A 131 7.52 6.09 -13.32
CA ARG A 131 6.91 7.06 -12.41
C ARG A 131 5.74 6.42 -11.66
N PHE A 132 5.44 6.97 -10.49
CA PHE A 132 4.35 6.50 -9.64
C PHE A 132 2.98 6.77 -10.28
N ASP A 133 2.10 5.77 -10.22
CA ASP A 133 0.71 5.84 -10.68
C ASP A 133 -0.24 5.48 -9.53
N ALA A 134 -1.04 6.46 -9.10
CA ALA A 134 -1.99 6.31 -8.00
C ALA A 134 -3.17 5.40 -8.35
N ASP A 135 -3.59 5.38 -9.60
CA ASP A 135 -4.74 4.59 -10.05
C ASP A 135 -4.34 3.11 -10.09
N LEU A 136 -3.15 2.80 -10.61
CA LEU A 136 -2.59 1.44 -10.53
C LEU A 136 -2.36 0.98 -9.10
N LEU A 137 -1.85 1.84 -8.22
CA LEU A 137 -1.72 1.53 -6.78
C LEU A 137 -3.07 1.12 -6.19
N ASN A 138 -4.13 1.87 -6.47
CA ASN A 138 -5.47 1.61 -5.94
C ASN A 138 -6.09 0.32 -6.50
N ILE A 139 -5.77 -0.03 -7.75
CA ILE A 139 -6.24 -1.26 -8.38
C ILE A 139 -5.55 -2.48 -7.79
N LEU A 140 -4.22 -2.42 -7.64
CA LEU A 140 -3.36 -3.57 -7.33
C LEU A 140 -3.10 -3.77 -5.84
N ILE A 141 -2.79 -2.70 -5.11
CA ILE A 141 -2.33 -2.79 -3.72
C ILE A 141 -3.48 -2.64 -2.75
N GLU A 142 -3.66 -3.65 -1.89
CA GLU A 142 -4.57 -3.59 -0.76
C GLU A 142 -3.97 -2.72 0.36
N LYS A 143 -2.76 -3.05 0.80
CA LYS A 143 -2.06 -2.37 1.90
C LYS A 143 -0.54 -2.51 1.81
N MET A 144 0.16 -1.64 2.53
CA MET A 144 1.62 -1.64 2.70
C MET A 144 1.94 -1.63 4.19
N VAL A 145 2.59 -2.68 4.70
CA VAL A 145 2.96 -2.80 6.11
C VAL A 145 4.42 -2.40 6.28
N VAL A 146 4.66 -1.31 7.02
CA VAL A 146 6.00 -0.72 7.20
C VAL A 146 6.56 -1.12 8.57
N PHE A 147 7.72 -1.75 8.60
CA PHE A 147 8.43 -2.15 9.81
C PHE A 147 9.60 -1.22 10.13
N ASP A 148 9.95 -1.13 11.42
CA ASP A 148 11.20 -0.49 11.82
C ASP A 148 12.37 -1.37 11.37
N GLY A 149 13.31 -0.80 10.61
CA GLY A 149 14.40 -1.56 9.99
C GLY A 149 14.37 -1.63 8.46
N GLY A 150 13.52 -0.83 7.79
CA GLY A 150 13.56 -0.67 6.34
C GLY A 150 12.87 -1.80 5.57
N MET A 151 11.88 -2.46 6.15
CA MET A 151 11.10 -3.48 5.43
C MET A 151 9.67 -2.99 5.19
N ILE A 152 9.20 -3.12 3.95
CA ILE A 152 7.80 -2.96 3.57
C ILE A 152 7.27 -4.29 3.07
N ILE A 153 6.13 -4.73 3.60
CA ILE A 153 5.37 -5.84 3.04
C ILE A 153 4.17 -5.27 2.30
N LEU A 154 4.10 -5.48 0.99
CA LEU A 154 2.96 -5.10 0.16
C LEU A 154 2.01 -6.28 0.02
N SER A 155 0.73 -6.06 0.30
CA SER A 155 -0.33 -7.03 0.00
C SER A 155 -1.12 -6.56 -1.20
N LEU A 156 -1.21 -7.40 -2.23
CA LEU A 156 -2.02 -7.15 -3.42
C LEU A 156 -3.48 -7.52 -3.14
N MET A 157 -4.40 -7.01 -3.95
CA MET A 157 -5.83 -7.25 -3.80
C MET A 157 -6.27 -8.68 -4.13
N ASP A 158 -5.41 -9.46 -4.78
CA ASP A 158 -5.58 -10.91 -4.99
C ASP A 158 -5.14 -11.74 -3.76
N GLY A 159 -4.49 -11.10 -2.77
CA GLY A 159 -3.92 -11.74 -1.59
C GLY A 159 -2.44 -12.12 -1.72
N ALA A 160 -1.76 -11.81 -2.83
CA ALA A 160 -0.31 -11.96 -2.90
C ALA A 160 0.39 -11.06 -1.88
N VAL A 161 1.49 -11.54 -1.33
CA VAL A 161 2.31 -10.79 -0.38
C VAL A 161 3.72 -10.70 -0.95
N ILE A 162 4.25 -9.48 -1.02
CA ILE A 162 5.57 -9.18 -1.57
C ILE A 162 6.36 -8.42 -0.52
N GLU A 163 7.56 -8.90 -0.22
CA GLU A 163 8.47 -8.27 0.73
C GLU A 163 9.47 -7.40 -0.03
N CYS A 164 9.60 -6.15 0.41
CA CYS A 164 10.52 -5.17 -0.15
C CYS A 164 11.43 -4.67 0.98
N LYS A 165 12.75 -4.86 0.82
CA LYS A 165 13.76 -4.24 1.67
C LYS A 165 14.16 -2.90 1.05
N ILE A 166 14.15 -1.86 1.87
CA ILE A 166 14.50 -0.47 1.59
C ILE A 166 15.94 -0.23 2.03
#